data_AF-A0A951M4E9-F1
#
_entry.id   AF-A0A951M4E9-F1
#
_cell.length_a   1.000
_cell.length_b   1.000
_cell.length_c   1.000
_cell.angle_alpha   90.00
_cell.angle_beta   90.00
_cell.angle_gamma   90.00
#
_symmetry.space_group_name_H-M   'P 1'
#
loop_
_entity.id
_entity.type
_entity.pdbx_description
1 polymer ?
#
loop_
_entity_poly.entity_id
_entity_poly.type
_entity_poly.pdbx_seq_one_letter_code
_entity_poly.pdbx_strand_id
1 'polypeptide(L)'
;MRGEHEQNGLSPPVGHVWPDGDCAACEPRCRDCCEFTPYKSRDFHLSFPENGLLTITVPANRKSLPEIDFDYDATVTKFSFRDGNLFLVAVEDPSRIRVIVSAQLNKNSGSYDGQIFTDTGGNQPMEDNGPVHCTVAPR
;
A
#
# COMPACT_ATOMS: atom_id res chain seq x y z
N MET A 1 19.00 0.43 -55.15
CA MET A 1 17.91 0.49 -54.15
C MET A 1 18.52 0.43 -52.76
N ARG A 2 18.77 1.59 -52.15
CA ARG A 2 19.07 1.77 -50.73
C ARG A 2 18.18 2.94 -50.32
N GLY A 3 17.16 2.66 -49.52
CA GLY A 3 16.25 3.67 -48.98
C GLY A 3 16.79 4.13 -47.64
N GLU A 4 17.26 5.37 -47.60
CA GLU A 4 17.41 6.16 -46.39
C GLU A 4 16.00 6.50 -45.89
N HIS A 5 15.70 6.23 -44.62
CA HIS A 5 14.51 6.75 -43.96
C HIS A 5 14.97 7.52 -42.72
N GLU A 6 15.06 8.82 -42.95
CA GLU A 6 15.13 9.92 -42.01
C GLU A 6 13.98 9.81 -40.99
N GLN A 7 14.30 9.55 -39.72
CA GLN A 7 13.35 9.75 -38.62
C GLN A 7 13.61 11.11 -38.00
N ASN A 8 12.84 12.07 -38.50
CA ASN A 8 12.70 13.41 -37.98
C ASN A 8 12.33 13.38 -36.49
N GLY A 9 13.03 14.23 -35.73
CA GLY A 9 12.82 14.41 -34.32
C GLY A 9 11.43 14.97 -34.02
N LEU A 10 10.76 14.35 -33.05
CA LEU A 10 9.71 14.97 -32.25
C LEU A 10 10.00 14.59 -30.80
N SER A 11 10.55 15.54 -30.06
CA SER A 11 10.63 15.49 -28.60
C SER A 11 9.20 15.36 -28.04
N PRO A 12 8.96 14.47 -27.06
CA PRO A 12 7.68 14.50 -26.36
C PRO A 12 7.55 15.80 -25.55
N PRO A 13 6.32 16.35 -25.41
CA PRO A 13 6.10 17.60 -24.71
C PRO A 13 6.47 17.46 -23.22
N VAL A 14 7.15 18.48 -22.71
CA VAL A 14 7.46 18.69 -21.30
C VAL A 14 6.13 18.75 -20.52
N GLY A 15 5.88 17.78 -19.65
CA GLY A 15 4.74 17.84 -18.73
C GLY A 15 4.05 16.53 -18.36
N HIS A 16 4.49 15.36 -18.81
CA HIS A 16 3.90 14.10 -18.34
C HIS A 16 4.55 13.61 -17.05
N VAL A 17 3.84 13.80 -15.94
CA VAL A 17 4.08 13.08 -14.67
C VAL A 17 3.44 11.70 -14.81
N TRP A 18 4.25 10.65 -14.70
CA TRP A 18 3.78 9.26 -14.66
C TRP A 18 3.10 8.99 -13.30
N PRO A 19 1.94 8.30 -13.24
CA PRO A 19 1.24 8.07 -11.96
C PRO A 19 1.92 7.05 -11.06
N ASP A 20 2.82 6.25 -11.61
CA ASP A 20 3.39 5.09 -10.94
C ASP A 20 4.90 5.19 -11.00
N GLY A 21 5.54 5.23 -9.82
CA GLY A 21 6.98 5.37 -9.64
C GLY A 21 7.77 4.13 -10.05
N ASP A 22 7.62 3.68 -11.29
CA ASP A 22 8.42 2.65 -11.92
C ASP A 22 9.46 3.30 -12.84
N CYS A 23 10.70 3.32 -12.38
CA CYS A 23 11.86 3.68 -13.19
C CYS A 23 12.17 2.56 -14.18
N ALA A 24 11.39 2.43 -15.25
CA ALA A 24 11.77 1.61 -16.38
C ALA A 24 12.78 2.38 -17.25
N ALA A 25 14.03 1.89 -17.27
CA ALA A 25 15.18 2.34 -18.06
C ALA A 25 15.96 3.57 -17.54
N CYS A 26 16.90 3.32 -16.61
CA CYS A 26 18.01 4.24 -16.35
C CYS A 26 18.98 4.25 -17.54
N GLU A 27 18.80 5.17 -18.50
CA GLU A 27 19.90 5.57 -19.38
C GLU A 27 21.00 6.30 -18.58
N PRO A 28 22.29 6.16 -18.93
CA PRO A 28 23.42 6.61 -18.11
C PRO A 28 23.57 8.15 -17.98
N ARG A 29 22.59 8.94 -18.43
CA ARG A 29 22.62 10.41 -18.44
C ARG A 29 21.62 11.07 -17.49
N CYS A 30 20.74 10.32 -16.83
CA CYS A 30 19.82 10.87 -15.83
C CYS A 30 20.49 10.88 -14.44
N ARG A 31 21.37 11.87 -14.19
CA ARG A 31 21.91 12.11 -12.83
C ARG A 31 20.85 12.68 -11.86
N ASP A 32 19.73 13.16 -12.40
CA ASP A 32 18.71 13.92 -11.66
C ASP A 32 17.32 13.22 -11.58
N CYS A 33 17.15 11.98 -12.06
CA CYS A 33 15.86 11.27 -11.98
C CYS A 33 15.66 10.40 -10.72
N CYS A 34 16.63 10.41 -9.80
CA CYS A 34 16.56 9.67 -8.54
C CYS A 34 16.34 10.61 -7.33
N GLU A 35 15.71 11.76 -7.51
CA GLU A 35 15.02 12.40 -6.39
C GLU A 35 13.79 11.57 -6.04
N PHE A 36 14.04 10.44 -5.36
CA PHE A 36 13.05 9.76 -4.55
C PHE A 36 12.40 10.83 -3.68
N THR A 37 11.18 11.22 -4.02
CA THR A 37 10.32 11.92 -3.05
C THR A 37 10.33 11.04 -1.81
N PRO A 38 10.77 11.54 -0.64
CA PRO A 38 10.82 10.71 0.55
C PRO A 38 9.39 10.25 0.81
N TYR A 39 9.15 8.94 0.67
CA TYR A 39 7.90 8.33 1.08
C TYR A 39 7.72 8.74 2.55
N LYS A 40 6.80 9.66 2.84
CA LYS A 40 6.47 10.02 4.21
C LYS A 40 5.73 8.82 4.81
N SER A 41 6.00 8.49 6.08
CA SER A 41 5.18 7.50 6.78
C SER A 41 3.71 7.93 6.76
N ARG A 42 2.79 6.99 6.71
CA ARG A 42 1.36 7.28 6.65
C ARG A 42 0.62 6.37 7.60
N ASP A 43 -0.34 6.95 8.28
CA ASP A 43 -1.21 6.20 9.17
C ASP A 43 -2.52 5.94 8.43
N PHE A 44 -2.98 4.71 8.50
CA PHE A 44 -4.22 4.27 7.91
C PHE A 44 -5.14 3.85 9.04
N HIS A 45 -6.34 4.41 9.06
CA HIS A 45 -7.40 4.01 9.98
C HIS A 45 -8.38 3.11 9.24
N LEU A 46 -8.54 1.89 9.75
CA LEU A 46 -9.39 0.86 9.19
C LEU A 46 -10.56 0.66 10.14
N SER A 47 -11.73 1.06 9.69
CA SER A 47 -12.97 0.83 10.42
C SER A 47 -13.63 -0.44 9.91
N PHE A 48 -14.01 -1.32 10.83
CA PHE A 48 -14.66 -2.59 10.55
C PHE A 48 -15.90 -2.79 11.42
N PRO A 49 -16.74 -3.82 11.17
CA PRO A 49 -17.94 -4.08 11.96
C PRO A 49 -17.66 -4.13 13.48
N GLU A 50 -18.72 -3.94 14.27
CA GLU A 50 -18.66 -3.97 15.75
C GLU A 50 -17.83 -2.85 16.44
N ASN A 51 -17.59 -1.73 15.75
CA ASN A 51 -16.79 -0.56 16.21
C ASN A 51 -15.29 -0.84 16.35
N GLY A 52 -14.78 -1.90 15.71
CA GLY A 52 -13.35 -2.14 15.66
C GLY A 52 -12.59 -1.07 14.87
N LEU A 53 -11.45 -0.63 15.43
CA LEU A 53 -10.51 0.26 14.78
C LEU A 53 -9.14 -0.41 14.74
N LEU A 54 -8.57 -0.52 13.56
CA LEU A 54 -7.18 -0.93 13.36
C LEU A 54 -6.41 0.24 12.78
N THR A 55 -5.30 0.62 13.43
CA THR A 55 -4.38 1.62 12.88
C THR A 55 -3.14 0.94 12.32
N ILE A 56 -2.77 1.26 11.09
CA ILE A 56 -1.56 0.75 10.43
C ILE A 56 -0.63 1.92 10.18
N THR A 57 0.58 1.84 10.74
CA THR A 57 1.65 2.83 10.51
C THR A 57 2.55 2.33 9.39
N VAL A 58 2.33 2.83 8.17
CA VAL A 58 3.14 2.46 7.00
C VAL A 58 4.45 3.26 7.03
N PRO A 59 5.60 2.59 7.11
CA PRO A 59 6.88 3.26 7.25
C PRO A 59 7.31 3.93 5.95
N ALA A 60 8.14 4.96 6.10
CA ALA A 60 8.73 5.71 5.00
C ALA A 60 9.59 4.85 4.06
N ASN A 61 10.16 3.77 4.58
CA ASN A 61 11.00 2.88 3.81
C ASN A 61 10.20 1.63 3.40
N ARG A 62 10.37 1.17 2.15
CA ARG A 62 9.67 0.00 1.60
C ARG A 62 10.19 -1.35 2.12
N LYS A 63 11.22 -1.36 2.99
CA LYS A 63 11.90 -2.58 3.46
C LYS A 63 11.42 -3.02 4.85
N SER A 64 10.87 -2.11 5.64
CA SER A 64 10.26 -2.40 6.93
C SER A 64 8.79 -2.74 6.77
N LEU A 65 8.33 -3.66 7.61
CA LEU A 65 6.93 -3.96 7.78
C LEU A 65 6.26 -2.83 8.59
N PRO A 66 4.97 -2.57 8.37
CA PRO A 66 4.23 -1.63 9.18
C PRO A 66 4.05 -2.14 10.60
N GLU A 67 3.88 -1.20 11.51
CA GLU A 67 3.38 -1.47 12.86
C GLU A 67 1.85 -1.41 12.82
N ILE A 68 1.22 -2.20 13.69
CA ILE A 68 -0.23 -2.17 13.88
C ILE A 68 -0.55 -1.85 15.34
N ASP A 69 -1.54 -1.01 15.53
CA ASP A 69 -2.21 -0.80 16.81
C ASP A 69 -3.49 -1.63 16.80
N PHE A 70 -3.47 -2.73 17.54
CA PHE A 70 -4.52 -3.74 17.62
C PHE A 70 -4.58 -4.26 19.05
N ASP A 71 -5.77 -4.60 19.54
CA ASP A 71 -6.01 -4.97 20.96
C ASP A 71 -5.24 -6.22 21.44
N TYR A 72 -4.64 -6.98 20.51
CA TYR A 72 -3.87 -8.18 20.80
C TYR A 72 -2.45 -8.10 20.21
N ASP A 73 -1.52 -8.81 20.85
CA ASP A 73 -0.12 -8.92 20.43
C ASP A 73 -0.01 -9.58 19.05
N ALA A 74 -0.05 -8.75 18.01
CA ALA A 74 0.01 -9.16 16.63
C ALA A 74 1.17 -8.48 15.91
N THR A 75 2.01 -9.28 15.25
CA THR A 75 3.13 -8.79 14.44
C THR A 75 2.82 -8.96 12.97
N VAL A 76 3.05 -7.92 12.17
CA VAL A 76 2.91 -7.98 10.72
C VAL A 76 3.98 -8.89 10.14
N THR A 77 3.57 -9.87 9.34
CA THR A 77 4.47 -10.83 8.66
C THR A 77 4.42 -10.69 7.15
N LYS A 78 3.33 -10.16 6.60
CA LYS A 78 3.20 -9.84 5.17
C LYS A 78 2.57 -8.46 5.01
N PHE A 79 3.15 -7.68 4.11
CA PHE A 79 2.64 -6.38 3.74
C PHE A 79 2.91 -6.11 2.26
N SER A 80 1.91 -5.57 1.57
CA SER A 80 2.04 -5.01 0.23
C SER A 80 1.21 -3.75 0.12
N PHE A 81 1.83 -2.71 -0.43
CA PHE A 81 1.17 -1.44 -0.75
C PHE A 81 1.65 -0.97 -2.12
N ARG A 82 1.04 -1.50 -3.18
CA ARG A 82 1.46 -1.31 -4.57
C ARG A 82 0.25 -1.16 -5.47
N ASP A 83 0.35 -0.24 -6.43
CA ASP A 83 -0.63 -0.04 -7.50
C ASP A 83 -2.06 0.17 -6.97
N GLY A 84 -2.18 0.88 -5.85
CA GLY A 84 -3.45 1.12 -5.17
C GLY A 84 -4.02 -0.10 -4.43
N ASN A 85 -3.26 -1.18 -4.25
CA ASN A 85 -3.67 -2.35 -3.45
C ASN A 85 -2.99 -2.33 -2.09
N LEU A 86 -3.79 -2.53 -1.04
CA LEU A 86 -3.36 -2.75 0.34
C LEU A 86 -3.57 -4.21 0.70
N PHE A 87 -2.51 -4.89 1.11
CA PHE A 87 -2.57 -6.24 1.67
C PHE A 87 -1.74 -6.31 2.95
N LEU A 88 -2.31 -6.83 4.02
CA LEU A 88 -1.62 -6.99 5.31
C LEU A 88 -2.02 -8.31 5.96
N VAL A 89 -1.05 -8.99 6.55
CA VAL A 89 -1.26 -10.15 7.44
C VAL A 89 -0.47 -9.93 8.72
N ALA A 90 -1.15 -10.01 9.86
CA ALA A 90 -0.54 -10.00 11.18
C ALA A 90 -0.91 -11.24 11.98
N VAL A 91 0.06 -11.74 12.75
CA VAL A 91 -0.04 -12.99 13.50
C VAL A 91 0.42 -12.81 14.95
N GLU A 92 -0.15 -13.60 15.85
CA GLU A 92 0.34 -13.85 17.19
C GLU A 92 1.13 -15.17 17.21
N ASP A 93 2.20 -15.22 18.02
CA ASP A 93 3.06 -16.40 18.18
C ASP A 93 2.29 -17.61 18.78
N PRO A 94 2.43 -18.85 18.26
CA PRO A 94 3.37 -19.24 17.21
C PRO A 94 2.90 -19.09 15.77
N SER A 95 1.61 -18.85 15.47
CA SER A 95 1.10 -18.68 14.09
C SER A 95 -0.41 -18.34 14.05
N ARG A 96 -1.01 -17.83 15.12
CA ARG A 96 -2.44 -17.51 15.12
C ARG A 96 -2.63 -16.25 14.28
N ILE A 97 -3.35 -16.35 13.17
CA ILE A 97 -3.67 -15.18 12.35
C ILE A 97 -4.61 -14.29 13.15
N ARG A 98 -4.17 -13.06 13.42
CA ARG A 98 -4.94 -12.07 14.15
C ARG A 98 -5.63 -11.08 13.22
N VAL A 99 -4.98 -10.74 12.11
CA VAL A 99 -5.50 -9.76 11.14
C VAL A 99 -5.14 -10.19 9.72
N ILE A 100 -6.12 -10.14 8.82
CA ILE A 100 -5.90 -10.08 7.37
C ILE A 100 -6.67 -8.90 6.82
N VAL A 101 -6.00 -8.03 6.05
CA VAL A 101 -6.62 -6.94 5.31
C VAL A 101 -6.34 -7.11 3.83
N SER A 102 -7.36 -6.92 3.01
CA SER A 102 -7.24 -6.79 1.56
C SER A 102 -8.15 -5.67 1.08
N ALA A 103 -7.59 -4.58 0.58
CA ALA A 103 -8.34 -3.40 0.15
C ALA A 103 -7.73 -2.75 -1.09
N GLN A 104 -8.56 -2.03 -1.85
CA GLN A 104 -8.16 -1.35 -3.08
C GLN A 104 -8.54 0.12 -3.03
N LEU A 105 -7.67 0.98 -3.58
CA LEU A 105 -7.87 2.40 -3.70
C LEU A 105 -9.08 2.67 -4.62
N ASN A 106 -10.12 3.20 -4.01
CA ASN A 106 -11.21 3.82 -4.72
C ASN A 106 -10.77 5.22 -5.17
N LYS A 107 -10.50 5.35 -6.48
CA LYS A 107 -10.01 6.60 -7.08
C LYS A 107 -10.98 7.77 -6.99
N ASN A 108 -12.27 7.49 -6.76
CA ASN A 108 -13.30 8.52 -6.68
C ASN A 108 -13.36 9.14 -5.28
N SER A 109 -13.22 8.33 -4.23
CA SER A 109 -13.26 8.77 -2.82
C SER A 109 -11.87 9.03 -2.21
N GLY A 110 -10.81 8.47 -2.80
CA GLY A 110 -9.47 8.46 -2.21
C GLY A 110 -9.31 7.50 -1.02
N SER A 111 -10.33 6.69 -0.72
CA SER A 111 -10.32 5.66 0.33
C SER A 111 -9.87 4.31 -0.21
N TYR A 112 -9.44 3.42 0.68
CA TYR A 112 -9.23 2.01 0.36
C TYR A 112 -10.44 1.22 0.85
N ASP A 113 -11.12 0.53 -0.05
CA ASP A 113 -12.30 -0.28 0.26
C ASP A 113 -11.97 -1.76 0.06
N GLY A 114 -12.44 -2.62 0.97
CA GLY A 114 -12.01 -4.02 0.93
C GLY A 114 -12.70 -4.95 1.90
N GLN A 115 -11.96 -5.97 2.32
CA GLN A 115 -12.36 -6.94 3.34
C GLN A 115 -11.29 -7.00 4.43
N ILE A 116 -11.76 -7.25 5.64
CA ILE A 116 -10.93 -7.54 6.80
C ILE A 116 -11.41 -8.81 7.48
N PHE A 117 -10.45 -9.53 8.02
CA PHE A 117 -10.64 -10.64 8.93
C PHE A 117 -9.86 -10.32 10.21
N THR A 118 -10.51 -10.36 11.36
CA THR A 118 -9.86 -10.26 12.66
C THR A 118 -10.22 -11.43 13.57
N ASP A 119 -9.22 -11.86 14.33
CA ASP A 119 -9.38 -12.77 15.45
C ASP A 119 -8.98 -12.02 16.72
N THR A 120 -9.99 -11.45 17.37
CA THR A 120 -9.91 -10.69 18.60
C THR A 120 -9.90 -11.65 19.84
N GLY A 121 -9.51 -12.92 19.67
CA GLY A 121 -9.25 -13.82 20.81
C GLY A 121 -10.47 -14.59 21.31
N GLY A 122 -10.30 -15.33 22.40
CA GLY A 122 -11.33 -16.28 22.89
C GLY A 122 -11.29 -17.67 22.21
N ASN A 123 -12.31 -18.48 22.51
CA ASN A 123 -12.44 -19.88 22.05
C ASN A 123 -13.07 -20.02 20.66
N GLN A 124 -13.44 -18.90 20.01
CA GLN A 124 -14.06 -18.91 18.69
C GLN A 124 -13.07 -18.34 17.66
N PRO A 125 -12.77 -19.06 16.56
CA PRO A 125 -11.69 -18.68 15.65
C PRO A 125 -11.91 -17.44 14.75
N MET A 126 -13.01 -16.69 14.88
CA MET A 126 -13.33 -15.58 13.97
C MET A 126 -14.32 -14.64 14.67
N GLU A 127 -13.87 -13.43 15.04
CA GLU A 127 -14.77 -12.46 15.69
C GLU A 127 -15.34 -11.48 14.66
N ASP A 128 -14.50 -10.90 13.79
CA ASP A 128 -15.00 -10.02 12.72
C ASP A 128 -14.54 -10.45 11.32
N ASN A 129 -15.52 -10.49 10.41
CA ASN A 129 -15.30 -10.61 8.98
C ASN A 129 -16.28 -9.68 8.26
N GLY A 130 -15.76 -8.78 7.45
CA GLY A 130 -16.64 -7.87 6.73
C GLY A 130 -15.93 -6.80 5.92
N PRO A 131 -16.74 -5.85 5.40
CA PRO A 131 -16.20 -4.73 4.66
C PRO A 131 -15.31 -3.88 5.56
N VAL A 132 -14.19 -3.43 5.00
CA VAL A 132 -13.33 -2.43 5.63
C VAL A 132 -13.32 -1.18 4.78
N HIS A 133 -13.39 -0.04 5.45
CA HIS A 133 -13.14 1.26 4.85
C HIS A 133 -11.89 1.84 5.50
N CYS A 134 -10.93 2.21 4.66
CA CYS A 134 -9.61 2.61 5.10
C CYS A 134 -9.29 4.01 4.58
N THR A 135 -9.10 4.94 5.51
CA THR A 135 -8.78 6.33 5.21
C THR A 135 -7.34 6.64 5.58
N VAL A 136 -6.63 7.36 4.71
CA VAL A 136 -5.32 7.92 5.04
C VAL A 136 -5.53 9.05 6.04
N ALA A 137 -4.91 8.96 7.21
CA ALA A 137 -4.98 10.03 8.20
C ALA A 137 -4.31 11.31 7.66
N PRO A 138 -4.97 12.48 7.73
CA PRO A 138 -4.27 13.74 7.54
C PRO A 138 -3.29 13.93 8.69
N ARG A 139 -2.02 14.15 8.37
CA ARG A 139 -1.00 14.52 9.35
C ARG A 139 -1.19 15.95 9.85
#